data_AF-A0A4Q7CKZ9-F1
#
_entry.id   AF-A0A4Q7CKZ9-F1
#
_cell.length_a   1.000
_cell.length_b   1.000
_cell.length_c   1.000
_cell.angle_alpha   90.00
_cell.angle_beta   90.00
_cell.angle_gamma   90.00
#
_symmetry.space_group_name_H-M   'P 1'
#
loop_
_entity.id
_entity.type
_entity.pdbx_description
1 polymer ?
#
loop_
_entity_poly.entity_id
_entity_poly.type
_entity_poly.pdbx_seq_one_letter_code
_entity_poly.pdbx_strand_id
1 'polypeptide(L)'
;LVGVPWQDAVQAGSVMATKLLSNEFVAMQALGKLSDLSEHAKGVTSVFLVSFANFSSIGIISGAIKSLNDKKGDTVARFGLKLLFGAT
;
A
#
# COMPACT_ATOMS: atom_id res chain seq x y z
N LEU A 1 13.95 -3.83 -8.87
CA LEU A 1 13.15 -5.07 -8.71
C LEU A 1 11.86 -5.03 -9.52
N VAL A 2 11.00 -4.02 -9.37
CA VAL A 2 9.71 -3.90 -10.10
C VAL A 2 9.78 -3.13 -11.44
N GLY A 3 10.97 -2.82 -11.94
CA GLY A 3 11.15 -2.16 -13.25
C GLY A 3 11.27 -0.62 -13.26
N VAL A 4 11.23 0.05 -12.10
CA VAL A 4 11.43 1.52 -12.03
C VAL A 4 12.91 1.88 -12.37
N PRO A 5 13.17 2.84 -13.29
CA PRO A 5 14.51 3.38 -13.54
C PRO A 5 15.16 3.93 -12.28
N TRP A 6 16.48 3.77 -12.15
CA TRP A 6 17.19 4.13 -10.92
C TRP A 6 17.06 5.62 -10.55
N GLN A 7 17.06 6.51 -11.55
CA GLN A 7 16.87 7.95 -11.34
C GLN A 7 15.50 8.31 -10.72
N ASP A 8 14.47 7.49 -10.96
CA ASP A 8 13.10 7.72 -10.47
C ASP A 8 12.82 6.93 -9.18
N ALA A 9 13.73 6.04 -8.78
CA ALA A 9 13.50 5.05 -7.73
C ALA A 9 13.19 5.68 -6.37
N VAL A 10 13.85 6.80 -6.04
CA VAL A 10 13.62 7.51 -4.77
C VAL A 10 12.22 8.14 -4.74
N GLN A 11 11.82 8.82 -5.82
CA GLN A 11 10.51 9.47 -5.90
C GLN A 11 9.38 8.43 -5.92
N ALA A 12 9.50 7.41 -6.76
CA ALA A 12 8.56 6.30 -6.81
C ALA A 12 8.47 5.57 -5.46
N GLY A 13 9.61 5.26 -4.85
CA GLY A 13 9.68 4.61 -3.54
C GLY A 13 9.01 5.43 -2.43
N SER A 14 9.17 6.76 -2.44
CA SER A 14 8.48 7.64 -1.49
C SER A 14 6.96 7.59 -1.62
N VAL A 15 6.44 7.53 -2.86
CA VAL A 15 5.00 7.38 -3.11
C VAL A 15 4.50 6.01 -2.66
N MET A 16 5.25 4.94 -2.97
CA MET A 16 4.93 3.57 -2.53
C MET A 16 4.93 3.44 -0.99
N ALA A 17 5.90 4.08 -0.32
CA ALA A 17 5.96 4.12 1.14
C ALA A 17 4.78 4.90 1.73
N THR A 18 4.40 6.02 1.11
CA THR A 18 3.22 6.80 1.51
C THR A 18 1.97 5.93 1.49
N LYS A 19 1.77 5.09 0.47
CA LYS A 19 0.65 4.15 0.40
C LYS A 19 0.61 3.18 1.58
N LEU A 20 1.76 2.60 1.94
CA LEU A 20 1.84 1.63 3.03
C LEU A 20 1.57 2.25 4.40
N LEU A 21 2.13 3.44 4.64
CA LEU A 21 2.03 4.15 5.92
C LEU A 21 0.69 4.89 6.09
N SER A 22 0.06 5.31 5.00
CA SER A 22 -1.22 6.01 5.00
C SER A 22 -2.28 5.19 4.25
N ASN A 23 -2.56 5.53 3.00
CA ASN A 23 -3.44 4.81 2.10
C ASN A 23 -3.15 5.18 0.64
N GLU A 24 -3.75 4.42 -0.27
CA GLU A 24 -3.68 4.57 -1.71
C GLU A 24 -4.18 5.93 -2.22
N PHE A 25 -5.21 6.53 -1.64
CA PHE A 25 -5.74 7.83 -2.09
C PHE A 25 -4.74 8.97 -1.84
N VAL A 26 -4.11 8.99 -0.66
CA VAL A 26 -3.07 9.96 -0.33
C VAL A 26 -1.86 9.78 -1.25
N ALA A 27 -1.48 8.54 -1.52
CA ALA A 27 -0.37 8.24 -2.42
C ALA A 27 -0.68 8.61 -3.88
N MET A 28 -1.90 8.38 -4.36
CA MET A 28 -2.33 8.80 -5.71
C MET A 28 -2.32 10.34 -5.84
N GLN A 29 -2.73 11.06 -4.80
CA GLN A 29 -2.62 12.52 -4.78
C GLN A 29 -1.15 12.97 -4.82
N ALA A 30 -0.25 12.29 -4.09
CA ALA A 30 1.18 12.57 -4.13
C ALA A 30 1.77 12.31 -5.53
N LEU A 31 1.43 11.19 -6.16
CA LEU A 31 1.85 10.87 -7.52
C LEU A 31 1.38 11.91 -8.54
N GLY A 32 0.14 12.41 -8.41
CA GLY A 32 -0.42 13.44 -9.28
C GLY A 32 0.28 14.81 -9.20
N LYS A 33 1.06 15.05 -8.14
CA LYS A 33 1.84 16.29 -7.96
C LYS A 33 3.27 16.20 -8.52
N LEU A 34 3.73 15.01 -8.90
CA LEU A 34 5.08 14.81 -9.43
C LEU A 34 5.08 15.03 -10.95
N SER A 35 5.93 15.92 -11.44
CA SER A 35 6.14 16.18 -12.86
C SER A 35 7.33 15.43 -13.46
N ASP A 36 8.26 14.95 -12.62
CA ASP A 36 9.61 14.58 -13.05
C ASP A 36 9.84 13.05 -13.07
N LEU A 37 8.78 12.24 -13.10
CA LEU A 37 8.88 10.80 -13.31
C LEU A 37 8.82 10.46 -14.81
N SER A 38 9.64 9.51 -15.26
CA SER A 38 9.44 8.91 -16.58
C SER A 38 8.06 8.24 -16.68
N GLU A 39 7.49 8.22 -17.90
CA GLU A 39 6.20 7.56 -18.17
C GLU A 39 6.19 6.10 -17.69
N HIS A 40 7.31 5.38 -17.87
CA HIS A 40 7.46 4.03 -17.38
C HIS A 40 7.37 3.94 -15.84
N ALA A 41 8.11 4.79 -15.13
CA ALA A 41 8.09 4.82 -13.67
C ALA A 41 6.72 5.22 -13.12
N LYS A 42 6.04 6.17 -13.79
CA LYS A 42 4.67 6.58 -13.46
C LYS A 42 3.69 5.42 -13.64
N GLY A 43 3.79 4.67 -14.75
CA GLY A 43 2.99 3.48 -15.00
C GLY A 43 3.17 2.40 -13.92
N VAL A 44 4.43 2.02 -13.64
CA VAL A 44 4.75 1.02 -12.60
C VAL A 44 4.24 1.46 -11.23
N THR A 45 4.50 2.72 -10.85
CA THR A 45 4.05 3.25 -9.55
C THR A 45 2.53 3.26 -9.47
N SER A 46 1.84 3.66 -10.54
CA SER A 46 0.36 3.67 -10.58
C SER A 46 -0.20 2.27 -10.34
N VAL A 47 0.33 1.24 -11.00
CA VAL A 47 -0.10 -0.16 -10.80
C VAL A 47 0.11 -0.61 -9.37
N PHE A 48 1.24 -0.28 -8.75
CA PHE A 48 1.50 -0.61 -7.34
C PHE A 48 0.49 0.03 -6.37
N LEU A 49 0.02 1.24 -6.68
CA LEU A 49 -0.93 1.96 -5.83
C LEU A 49 -2.34 1.35 -5.86
N VAL A 50 -2.69 0.55 -6.87
CA VAL A 50 -4.02 -0.07 -6.99
C VAL A 50 -4.11 -1.29 -6.06
N SER A 51 -4.23 -1.04 -4.76
CA SER A 51 -4.61 -2.01 -3.74
C SER A 51 -4.92 -1.31 -2.42
N PHE A 52 -5.76 -1.92 -1.58
CA PHE A 52 -6.00 -1.47 -0.20
C PHE A 52 -4.96 -2.01 0.80
N ALA A 53 -3.85 -2.57 0.36
CA ALA A 53 -2.86 -3.16 1.27
C ALA A 53 -2.06 -2.05 2.00
N ASN A 54 -2.49 -1.67 3.19
CA ASN A 54 -1.82 -0.70 4.07
C ASN A 54 -2.02 -1.11 5.55
N PHE A 55 -1.34 -0.44 6.49
CA PHE A 55 -1.47 -0.78 7.92
C PHE A 55 -2.90 -0.60 8.46
N SER A 56 -3.65 0.39 7.96
CA SER A 56 -5.03 0.64 8.38
C SER A 56 -5.96 -0.52 8.00
N SER A 57 -5.71 -1.18 6.86
CA SER A 57 -6.49 -2.33 6.39
C SER A 57 -6.42 -3.55 7.30
N ILE A 58 -5.32 -3.73 8.05
CA ILE A 58 -5.23 -4.76 9.10
C ILE A 58 -6.31 -4.51 10.15
N GLY A 59 -6.43 -3.26 10.60
CA GLY A 59 -7.42 -2.84 11.59
C GLY A 59 -8.86 -3.00 11.07
N ILE A 60 -9.11 -2.60 9.83
CA ILE A 60 -10.43 -2.73 9.18
C ILE A 60 -10.86 -4.20 9.11
N ILE A 61 -10.01 -5.08 8.58
CA ILE A 61 -10.33 -6.50 8.42
C ILE A 61 -10.47 -7.18 9.78
N SER A 62 -9.53 -6.91 10.71
CA SER A 62 -9.60 -7.46 12.07
C SER A 62 -10.87 -7.01 12.79
N GLY A 63 -11.25 -5.74 12.67
CA GLY A 63 -12.46 -5.19 13.28
C GLY A 63 -13.74 -5.80 12.72
N ALA A 64 -13.84 -5.91 11.39
CA ALA A 64 -14.96 -6.55 10.71
C ALA A 64 -15.12 -8.03 11.09
N ILE A 65 -14.02 -8.76 11.25
CA ILE A 65 -14.09 -10.16 11.69
C ILE A 65 -14.42 -10.23 13.18
N LYS A 66 -13.87 -9.35 14.02
CA LYS A 66 -14.17 -9.31 15.46
C LYS A 66 -15.66 -9.02 15.73
N SER A 67 -16.29 -8.16 14.92
CA SER A 67 -17.74 -7.89 15.03
C SER A 67 -18.62 -9.10 14.70
N LEU A 68 -18.10 -10.04 13.90
CA LEU A 68 -18.77 -11.32 13.60
C LEU A 68 -18.40 -12.41 14.59
N ASN A 69 -17.13 -12.46 15.00
CA ASN A 69 -16.58 -13.44 15.92
C ASN A 69 -15.31 -12.92 16.58
N ASP A 70 -15.39 -12.70 17.89
CA ASP A 70 -14.33 -12.11 18.70
C ASP A 70 -12.98 -12.86 18.59
N LYS A 71 -13.00 -14.18 18.78
CA LYS A 71 -11.79 -15.04 18.74
C LYS A 71 -11.14 -15.09 17.36
N LYS A 72 -11.95 -15.04 16.29
CA LYS A 72 -11.43 -15.03 14.91
C LYS A 72 -10.83 -13.67 14.55
N GLY A 73 -11.38 -12.57 15.07
CA GLY A 73 -10.79 -11.24 14.94
C GLY A 73 -9.36 -11.22 15.50
N ASP A 74 -9.19 -11.72 16.72
CA ASP A 74 -7.86 -11.79 17.37
C ASP A 74 -6.89 -12.71 16.60
N THR A 75 -7.40 -13.78 16.00
CA THR A 75 -6.59 -14.65 15.13
C THR A 75 -6.07 -13.86 13.94
N VAL A 76 -6.94 -13.12 13.25
CA VAL A 76 -6.57 -12.34 12.06
C VAL A 76 -5.59 -11.22 12.40
N ALA A 77 -5.78 -10.51 13.51
CA ALA A 77 -4.87 -9.48 13.99
C ALA A 77 -3.42 -9.98 14.10
N ARG A 78 -3.23 -11.21 14.62
CA ARG A 78 -1.89 -11.84 14.75
C ARG A 78 -1.20 -12.10 13.42
N PHE A 79 -1.96 -12.26 12.34
CA PHE A 79 -1.43 -12.44 10.98
C PHE A 79 -1.37 -11.13 10.18
N GLY A 80 -1.74 -9.99 10.76
CA GLY A 80 -1.87 -8.71 10.06
C GLY A 80 -0.66 -8.32 9.21
N LEU A 81 0.55 -8.44 9.76
CA LEU A 81 1.79 -8.13 9.01
C LEU A 81 2.03 -9.10 7.84
N LYS A 82 1.68 -10.37 8.00
CA LYS A 82 1.80 -11.38 6.93
C LYS A 82 0.78 -11.13 5.82
N LEU A 83 -0.43 -10.70 6.18
CA LEU A 83 -1.47 -10.31 5.22
C LEU A 83 -1.04 -9.07 4.43
N LEU A 84 -0.49 -8.06 5.11
CA LEU A 84 0.02 -6.86 4.46
C LEU A 84 1.19 -7.16 3.52
N PHE A 85 2.15 -7.96 3.97
CA PHE A 85 3.30 -8.37 3.16
C PHE A 85 2.90 -9.21 1.95
N GLY A 86 1.97 -10.16 2.10
CA GLY A 86 1.53 -10.99 0.97
C GLY A 86 0.65 -10.26 -0.05
N ALA A 87 0.10 -9.11 0.32
CA ALA A 87 -0.78 -8.29 -0.52
C ALA A 87 -0.07 -7.07 -1.14
N THR A 88 1.21 -6.85 -0.83
CA THR A 88 2.06 -5.75 -1.34
C THR A 88 3.08 -6.31 -2.31
#